data_AF-A0A9X4LF30-F1
#
_entry.id   AF-A0A9X4LF30-F1
#
_cell.length_a   1.000
_cell.length_b   1.000
_cell.length_c   1.000
_cell.angle_alpha   90.00
_cell.angle_beta   90.00
_cell.angle_gamma   90.00
#
_symmetry.space_group_name_H-M   'P 1'
#
loop_
_entity.id
_entity.type
_entity.pdbx_description
1 polymer ?
#
loop_
_entity_poly.entity_id
_entity_poly.type
_entity_poly.pdbx_seq_one_letter_code
_entity_poly.pdbx_strand_id
1 'polypeptide(L)' 'MRAQLADELIQLSPAEKRELGEALIASADADTADSRQLTDAQRTELRARLTHHRANPGEPGITLQELKTKLLGARA' A
#
# COMPACT_ATOMS: atom_id res chain seq x y z
N MET A 1 13.46 3.19 -12.84
CA MET A 1 13.23 2.78 -11.44
C MET A 1 12.96 1.28 -11.29
N ARG A 2 11.92 0.69 -11.90
CA ARG A 2 11.66 -0.78 -11.79
C ARG A 2 12.81 -1.67 -12.28
N ALA A 3 13.46 -1.31 -13.39
CA ALA A 3 14.60 -2.06 -13.92
C ALA A 3 15.81 -2.03 -12.97
N GLN A 4 16.05 -0.90 -12.33
CA GLN A 4 17.17 -0.68 -11.41
C GLN A 4 17.03 -1.51 -10.12
N LEU A 5 15.82 -1.61 -9.60
CA LEU A 5 15.48 -2.52 -8.49
C LEU A 5 15.69 -3.99 -8.84
N ALA A 6 15.37 -4.41 -10.07
CA ALA A 6 15.58 -5.79 -10.50
C ALA A 6 17.07 -6.14 -10.58
N ASP A 7 17.89 -5.22 -11.08
CA ASP A 7 19.34 -5.38 -11.14
C ASP A 7 19.97 -5.46 -9.75
N GLU A 8 19.55 -4.61 -8.82
CA GLU A 8 20.01 -4.61 -7.42
C GLU A 8 19.65 -5.93 -6.71
N LEU A 9 18.44 -6.46 -6.91
CA LEU A 9 18.02 -7.75 -6.35
C LEU A 9 18.86 -8.93 -6.86
N ILE A 10 19.33 -8.87 -8.12
CA ILE A 10 20.18 -9.91 -8.70
C ILE A 10 21.54 -9.95 -7.99
N GLN A 11 22.10 -8.77 -7.67
CA GLN A 11 23.42 -8.62 -7.05
C GLN A 11 23.48 -9.03 -5.57
N LEU A 12 22.34 -9.18 -4.91
CA LEU A 12 22.31 -9.62 -3.52
C LEU A 12 22.89 -11.03 -3.35
N SER A 13 23.68 -11.20 -2.30
CA SER A 13 24.16 -12.51 -1.86
C SER A 13 22.99 -13.41 -1.41
N PRO A 14 23.22 -14.73 -1.32
CA PRO A 14 22.18 -15.65 -0.83
C PRO A 14 21.67 -15.31 0.58
N ALA A 15 22.53 -14.77 1.46
CA ALA A 15 22.14 -14.37 2.80
C ALA A 15 21.26 -13.12 2.79
N GLU A 16 21.63 -12.09 2.01
CA GLU A 16 20.85 -10.86 1.87
C GLU A 16 19.49 -11.11 1.21
N LYS A 17 19.42 -12.01 0.21
CA LYS A 17 18.14 -12.42 -0.40
C LYS A 17 17.22 -13.07 0.62
N ARG A 18 17.76 -13.86 1.53
CA ARG A 18 16.99 -14.52 2.60
C ARG A 18 16.48 -13.51 3.61
N GLU A 19 17.35 -12.63 4.10
CA GLU A 19 16.99 -11.56 5.04
C GLU A 19 15.91 -10.65 4.45
N LEU A 20 16.06 -10.25 3.19
CA LEU A 20 15.05 -9.47 2.47
C LEU A 20 13.71 -10.23 2.37
N GLY A 21 13.74 -11.52 2.07
CA GLY A 21 12.54 -12.36 2.02
C GLY A 21 11.83 -12.45 3.38
N GLU A 22 12.58 -12.67 4.45
CA GLU A 22 12.05 -12.71 5.83
C GLU A 22 11.46 -11.36 6.24
N ALA A 23 12.11 -10.25 5.90
CA ALA A 23 11.60 -8.90 6.16
C ALA A 23 10.32 -8.59 5.37
N LEU A 24 10.21 -9.04 4.12
CA LEU A 24 9.01 -8.87 3.30
C LEU A 24 7.82 -9.67 3.85
N ILE A 25 8.06 -10.90 4.32
CA ILE A 25 7.04 -11.73 4.98
C ILE A 25 6.58 -11.05 6.27
N ALA A 26 7.51 -10.64 7.13
CA ALA A 26 7.19 -9.95 8.38
C ALA A 26 6.41 -8.65 8.16
N SER A 27 6.73 -7.89 7.10
CA SER A 27 5.98 -6.69 6.71
C SER A 27 4.56 -7.03 6.26
N ALA A 28 4.38 -8.09 5.47
CA ALA A 28 3.06 -8.52 5.02
C ALA A 28 2.19 -9.00 6.20
N ASP A 29 2.79 -9.73 7.13
CA ASP A 29 2.09 -10.21 8.34
C ASP A 29 1.71 -9.04 9.26
N ALA A 30 2.60 -8.04 9.42
CA ALA A 30 2.31 -6.83 10.18
C ALA A 30 1.15 -6.01 9.57
N ASP A 31 1.07 -5.95 8.24
CA ASP A 31 -0.04 -5.30 7.53
C ASP A 31 -1.38 -6.06 7.71
N THR A 32 -1.34 -7.39 7.94
CA THR A 32 -2.56 -8.17 8.28
C THR A 32 -2.96 -8.06 9.75
N ALA A 33 -2.03 -7.73 10.64
CA ALA A 33 -2.28 -7.57 12.07
C ALA A 33 -3.12 -6.32 12.38
N ASP A 34 -3.07 -5.28 11.54
CA ASP A 34 -3.92 -4.09 11.62
C ASP A 34 -5.24 -4.27 10.84
N SER A 35 -5.84 -5.46 10.93
CA SER A 35 -7.13 -5.81 10.34
C SER A 35 -8.30 -5.14 11.08
N ARG A 36 -8.26 -3.81 11.19
CA ARG A 36 -9.52 -3.04 11.18
C ARG A 36 -10.13 -3.26 9.81
N GLN A 37 -10.94 -4.31 9.69
CA GLN A 37 -11.73 -4.58 8.51
C GLN A 37 -12.44 -3.29 8.12
N LEU A 38 -12.07 -2.73 6.96
CA LEU A 38 -12.72 -1.56 6.43
C LEU A 38 -14.22 -1.86 6.34
N THR A 39 -15.04 -0.94 6.83
CA THR A 39 -16.49 -1.03 6.65
C THR A 39 -16.82 -1.03 5.17
N ASP A 40 -18.00 -1.54 4.80
CA ASP A 40 -18.40 -1.55 3.39
C ASP A 40 -18.47 -0.15 2.78
N ALA A 41 -18.81 0.87 3.58
CA ALA A 41 -18.76 2.27 3.18
C ALA A 41 -17.32 2.72 2.85
N GLN A 42 -16.35 2.38 3.71
CA GLN A 42 -14.95 2.71 3.48
C GLN A 42 -14.39 1.99 2.26
N ARG A 43 -14.76 0.71 2.05
CA ARG A 43 -14.36 -0.07 0.87
C ARG A 43 -14.94 0.52 -0.42
N THR A 44 -16.19 0.98 -0.38
CA THR A 44 -16.86 1.62 -1.52
C THR A 44 -16.18 2.94 -1.90
N GLU A 45 -15.89 3.79 -0.91
CA GLU A 45 -15.16 5.03 -1.10
C GLU A 45 -13.76 4.80 -1.71
N LEU A 46 -13.03 3.80 -1.21
CA LEU A 46 -11.70 3.45 -1.73
C LEU A 46 -11.75 3.04 -3.21
N ARG A 47 -12.76 2.23 -3.58
CA ARG A 47 -12.97 1.79 -4.98
C ARG A 47 -13.32 2.97 -5.88
N ALA A 48 -14.18 3.89 -5.44
CA ALA A 48 -14.53 5.08 -6.20
C ALA A 48 -13.31 5.96 -6.49
N ARG A 49 -12.46 6.18 -5.48
CA ARG A 49 -11.20 6.94 -5.64
C ARG A 49 -10.21 6.27 -6.59
N LEU A 50 -10.07 4.94 -6.50
CA LEU A 50 -9.21 4.18 -7.41
C LEU A 50 -9.68 4.28 -8.86
N THR A 51 -10.99 4.17 -9.10
CA THR A 51 -11.58 4.36 -10.43
C THR A 51 -11.32 5.77 -10.95
N HIS A 52 -11.51 6.79 -10.11
CA HIS A 52 -11.24 8.18 -10.48
C HIS A 52 -9.77 8.43 -10.83
N HIS A 53 -8.83 7.94 -10.02
CA HIS A 53 -7.40 8.09 -10.29
C HIS A 53 -6.96 7.39 -11.58
N ARG A 54 -7.51 6.20 -11.86
CA ARG A 54 -7.24 5.48 -13.12
C ARG A 54 -7.75 6.25 -14.34
N ALA A 55 -8.88 6.95 -14.20
CA ALA A 55 -9.42 7.80 -15.26
C ALA A 55 -8.64 9.13 -15.40
N ASN A 56 -8.09 9.64 -14.30
CA ASN A 56 -7.43 10.95 -14.22
C ASN A 56 -5.99 10.85 -13.65
N PRO A 57 -5.05 10.20 -14.36
CA PRO A 57 -3.71 9.90 -13.84
C PRO A 57 -2.83 11.14 -13.63
N GLY A 58 -3.18 12.27 -14.25
CA GLY A 58 -2.45 13.55 -14.11
C GLY A 58 -2.91 14.42 -12.94
N GLU A 59 -4.01 14.06 -12.28
CA GLU A 59 -4.46 14.79 -11.09
C GLU A 59 -3.70 14.32 -9.86
N PRO A 60 -3.26 15.25 -8.99
CA PRO A 60 -2.70 14.88 -7.71
C PRO A 60 -3.75 14.12 -6.90
N GLY A 61 -3.47 12.83 -6.63
CA GLY A 61 -4.30 12.02 -5.76
C GLY A 61 -4.30 12.57 -4.32
N ILE A 62 -5.21 12.05 -3.49
CA ILE A 62 -5.16 12.36 -2.06
C ILE A 62 -4.06 11.54 -1.37
N THR A 63 -3.42 12.13 -0.36
CA THR A 63 -2.42 11.45 0.47
C THR A 63 -3.08 10.38 1.34
N LEU A 64 -2.28 9.40 1.77
CA LEU A 64 -2.72 8.37 2.72
C LEU A 64 -3.23 8.99 4.04
N GLN A 65 -2.64 10.11 4.46
CA GLN A 65 -3.06 10.83 5.66
C GLN A 65 -4.43 11.48 5.48
N GLU A 66 -4.68 12.15 4.34
CA GLU A 66 -6.00 12.72 4.03
C GLU A 66 -7.07 11.63 3.88
N LEU A 67 -6.70 10.49 3.31
CA LEU A 67 -7.57 9.32 3.23
C LEU A 67 -7.95 8.83 4.63
N LYS A 68 -6.96 8.64 5.51
CA LYS A 68 -7.18 8.21 6.90
C LYS A 68 -8.06 9.19 7.65
N THR A 69 -7.83 10.49 7.51
CA THR A 69 -8.66 11.52 8.14
C THR A 69 -10.11 11.47 7.65
N LYS A 70 -10.36 11.26 6.35
CA LYS A 70 -11.73 11.14 5.82
C LYS A 70 -12.41 9.83 6.24
N LEU A 71 -11.69 8.72 6.24
CA LEU A 71 -12.24 7.41 6.56
C LEU A 71 -12.46 7.20 8.07
N LEU A 72 -11.65 7.83 8.93
CA LEU A 72 -11.72 7.70 10.39
C LEU A 72 -12.41 8.89 11.06
N GLY A 73 -12.45 10.06 10.41
CA GLY A 73 -13.14 11.27 10.88
C GLY A 73 -14.66 11.25 10.65
N ALA A 74 -15.18 10.32 9.83
CA ALA A 74 -16.62 10.10 9.66
C ALA A 74 -17.27 9.36 10.86
N ARG A 75 -16.56 9.25 11.98
CA ARG A 75 -17.01 8.66 13.24
C ARG A 75 -17.23 9.78 14.26
N ALA A 76 -18.17 10.69 13.95
CA ALA A 76 -18.69 11.71 14.85
C ALA A 76 -20.19 11.87 14.60
#